data_AF-A0A4U1J821-F1
#
_entry.id   AF-A0A4U1J821-F1
#
_cell.length_a   1.000
_cell.length_b   1.000
_cell.length_c   1.000
_cell.angle_alpha   90.00
_cell.angle_beta   90.00
_cell.angle_gamma   90.00
#
_symmetry.space_group_name_H-M   'P 1'
#
loop_
_entity.id
_entity.type
_entity.pdbx_description
1 polymer ?
#
loop_
_entity_poly.entity_id
_entity_poly.type
_entity_poly.pdbx_seq_one_letter_code
_entity_poly.pdbx_strand_id
1 'polypeptide(L)'
;MSTTWIGLTVGQVLAQCGTPDSELRMQDEPPGKLRGVEFDCHESEPARRVVLEFEYHTALFSEERAWGSEFVKAQRVIRVLESTRVEP
;
A
#
# COMPACT_ATOMS: atom_id res chain seq x y z
N MET A 1 -13.95 5.23 -8.59
CA MET A 1 -13.04 6.25 -9.16
C MET A 1 -11.92 6.40 -8.16
N SER A 2 -10.80 5.74 -8.39
CA SER A 2 -9.69 5.71 -7.41
C SER A 2 -8.32 5.75 -8.08
N THR A 3 -8.28 6.38 -9.26
CA THR A 3 -7.05 6.71 -9.98
C THR A 3 -6.35 7.93 -9.40
N THR A 4 -6.99 8.66 -8.48
CA THR A 4 -6.49 9.91 -7.88
C THR A 4 -5.17 9.74 -7.12
N TRP A 5 -4.87 8.53 -6.63
CA TRP A 5 -3.65 8.26 -5.89
C TRP A 5 -2.48 7.78 -6.75
N ILE A 6 -2.70 7.51 -8.04
CA ILE A 6 -1.62 7.13 -8.96
C ILE A 6 -0.64 8.31 -9.11
N GLY A 7 0.65 8.03 -8.96
CA GLY A 7 1.73 9.02 -8.96
C GLY A 7 2.03 9.63 -7.59
N LEU A 8 1.15 9.46 -6.60
CA LEU A 8 1.45 9.80 -5.21
C LEU A 8 2.39 8.76 -4.58
N THR A 9 3.04 9.16 -3.51
CA THR A 9 3.78 8.24 -2.65
C THR A 9 2.84 7.50 -1.70
N VAL A 10 3.19 6.27 -1.31
CA VAL A 10 2.43 5.49 -0.32
C VAL A 10 2.20 6.31 0.96
N GLY A 11 3.21 7.03 1.45
CA GLY A 11 3.09 7.87 2.65
C GLY A 11 2.04 8.99 2.51
N GLN A 12 1.93 9.60 1.33
CA GLN A 12 0.89 10.60 1.07
C GLN A 12 -0.52 10.00 1.09
N VAL A 13 -0.67 8.78 0.56
CA VAL A 13 -1.97 8.09 0.57
C VAL A 13 -2.36 7.69 1.99
N LEU A 14 -1.44 7.13 2.77
CA LEU A 14 -1.69 6.76 4.16
C LEU A 14 -2.11 7.98 5.01
N ALA A 15 -1.45 9.12 4.80
CA ALA A 15 -1.80 10.37 5.47
C ALA A 15 -3.22 10.86 5.12
N GLN A 16 -3.66 10.70 3.86
CA GLN A 16 -5.04 11.03 3.46
C GLN A 16 -6.07 10.06 4.07
N CYS A 17 -5.72 8.77 4.16
CA CYS A 17 -6.59 7.73 4.71
C CYS A 17 -6.61 7.69 6.24
N GLY A 18 -5.75 8.45 6.93
CA GLY A 18 -5.61 8.39 8.39
C GLY A 18 -5.10 7.05 8.91
N THR A 19 -4.44 6.27 8.07
CA THR A 19 -4.01 4.90 8.39
C THR A 19 -2.67 4.92 9.12
N PRO A 20 -2.55 4.32 10.31
CA PRO A 20 -1.26 4.20 11.00
C PRO A 20 -0.36 3.13 10.36
N ASP A 21 0.95 3.31 10.46
CA ASP A 21 1.95 2.37 9.91
C ASP A 21 1.77 0.92 10.41
N SER A 22 1.23 0.74 11.61
CA SER A 22 0.95 -0.58 12.21
C SER A 22 -0.11 -1.38 11.46
N GLU A 23 -0.94 -0.72 10.64
CA GLU A 23 -1.96 -1.37 9.81
C GLU A 23 -1.46 -1.68 8.39
N LEU A 24 -0.23 -1.25 8.05
CA LEU A 24 0.37 -1.47 6.74
C LEU A 24 0.85 -2.92 6.61
N ARG A 25 0.36 -3.61 5.59
CA ARG A 25 0.76 -4.99 5.27
C ARG A 25 1.53 -5.02 3.97
N MET A 26 2.71 -5.61 3.98
CA MET A 26 3.55 -5.76 2.80
C MET A 26 2.94 -6.80 1.86
N GLN A 27 2.79 -6.46 0.58
CA GLN A 27 2.36 -7.38 -0.47
C GLN A 27 3.56 -7.73 -1.34
N ASP A 28 4.07 -8.95 -1.18
CA ASP A 28 5.27 -9.40 -1.84
C ASP A 28 5.05 -10.72 -2.61
N GLU A 29 5.86 -10.92 -3.65
CA GLU A 29 5.89 -12.16 -4.43
C GLU A 29 7.20 -12.92 -4.21
N PRO A 30 7.21 -14.26 -4.26
CA PRO A 30 8.46 -15.02 -4.29
C PRO A 30 9.41 -14.52 -5.39
N PRO A 31 10.72 -14.41 -5.14
CA PRO A 31 11.47 -14.83 -3.95
C PRO A 31 11.60 -13.77 -2.83
N GLY A 32 10.70 -12.79 -2.73
CA GLY A 32 10.80 -11.68 -1.77
C GLY A 32 10.84 -10.33 -2.48
N LYS A 33 9.99 -10.16 -3.48
CA LYS A 33 9.86 -8.94 -4.28
C LYS A 33 8.67 -8.17 -3.77
N LEU A 34 8.89 -7.01 -3.16
CA LEU A 34 7.80 -6.15 -2.74
C LEU A 34 7.10 -5.55 -3.96
N ARG A 35 5.79 -5.78 -4.06
CA ARG A 35 4.94 -5.32 -5.18
C ARG A 35 3.98 -4.22 -4.76
N GLY A 36 3.67 -4.17 -3.47
CA GLY A 36 2.67 -3.26 -2.97
C GLY A 36 2.51 -3.29 -1.46
N VAL A 37 1.46 -2.62 -1.02
CA VAL A 37 1.01 -2.62 0.36
C VAL A 37 -0.51 -2.71 0.42
N GLU A 38 -1.03 -3.36 1.46
CA GLU A 38 -2.44 -3.41 1.81
C GLU A 38 -2.67 -2.67 3.13
N PHE A 39 -3.76 -1.93 3.22
CA PHE A 39 -4.22 -1.31 4.46
C PHE A 39 -5.73 -1.03 4.44
N ASP A 40 -6.30 -0.70 5.59
CA ASP A 40 -7.67 -0.21 5.70
C ASP A 40 -7.66 1.33 5.73
N CYS A 41 -8.39 1.96 4.82
CA CYS A 41 -8.53 3.41 4.68
C CYS A 41 -9.78 3.88 5.44
N HIS A 42 -9.60 4.82 6.37
CA HIS A 42 -10.63 5.23 7.34
C HIS A 42 -11.28 6.58 7.02
N GLU A 43 -11.09 7.12 5.81
CA GLU A 43 -11.71 8.40 5.39
C GLU A 43 -13.25 8.31 5.30
N SER A 44 -13.78 7.09 5.20
CA SER A 44 -15.20 6.78 5.04
C SER A 44 -15.60 5.63 5.95
N GLU A 45 -16.85 5.62 6.41
CA GLU A 45 -17.44 4.49 7.13
C GLU A 45 -18.40 3.71 6.20
N PRO A 46 -18.24 2.38 6.04
CA PRO A 46 -17.20 1.52 6.64
C PRO A 46 -15.82 1.74 6.00
N ALA A 47 -14.76 1.40 6.74
CA ALA A 47 -13.39 1.48 6.25
C ALA A 47 -13.22 0.63 4.98
N ARG A 48 -12.45 1.17 4.03
CA ARG A 48 -12.25 0.55 2.71
C ARG A 48 -10.90 -0.15 2.69
N ARG A 49 -10.86 -1.41 2.21
CA ARG A 49 -9.58 -2.09 2.01
C ARG A 49 -8.94 -1.58 0.73
N VAL A 50 -7.71 -1.11 0.84
CA VAL A 50 -6.93 -0.55 -0.26
C VAL A 50 -5.65 -1.37 -0.43
N VAL A 51 -5.36 -1.75 -1.66
CA VAL A 51 -4.07 -2.29 -2.07
C VAL A 51 -3.44 -1.31 -3.05
N LEU A 52 -2.25 -0.83 -2.71
CA LEU A 52 -1.43 0.01 -3.58
C LEU A 52 -0.34 -0.85 -4.19
N GLU A 53 -0.25 -0.89 -5.52
CA GLU A 53 0.89 -1.46 -6.22
C GLU A 53 1.82 -0.34 -6.66
N PHE A 54 3.13 -0.60 -6.64
CA PHE A 54 4.17 0.30 -7.13
C PHE A 54 5.07 -0.39 -8.14
N GLU A 55 5.79 0.40 -8.95
CA GLU A 55 6.71 -0.15 -9.94
C GLU A 55 7.87 -0.87 -9.25
N TYR A 56 8.10 -2.12 -9.63
CA TYR A 56 9.18 -2.91 -9.07
C TYR A 56 10.54 -2.43 -9.58
N HIS A 57 11.50 -2.30 -8.67
CA HIS A 57 12.91 -2.10 -8.94
C HIS A 57 13.76 -2.92 -7.96
N THR A 58 15.06 -3.06 -8.23
CA THR A 58 15.94 -3.99 -7.50
C THR A 58 16.00 -3.75 -5.99
N ALA A 59 15.88 -2.51 -5.52
CA ALA A 59 15.86 -2.21 -4.09
C ALA A 59 14.57 -2.66 -3.36
N LEU A 60 13.54 -3.10 -4.09
CA LEU A 60 12.34 -3.71 -3.51
C LEU A 60 12.48 -5.23 -3.31
N PHE A 61 13.63 -5.81 -3.65
CA PHE A 61 13.94 -7.18 -3.32
C PHE A 61 14.56 -7.29 -1.92
N SER A 62 14.07 -8.25 -1.13
CA SER A 62 14.64 -8.63 0.16
C SER A 62 14.41 -10.12 0.40
N GLU A 63 15.49 -10.89 0.59
CA GLU A 63 15.40 -12.30 0.99
C GLU A 63 14.72 -12.46 2.36
N GLU A 64 15.00 -11.55 3.28
CA GLU A 64 14.41 -11.52 4.62
C GLU A 64 12.97 -11.00 4.67
N ARG A 65 12.43 -10.53 3.52
CA ARG A 65 11.11 -9.88 3.41
C ARG A 65 10.90 -8.75 4.43
N ALA A 66 11.96 -7.98 4.69
CA ALA A 66 11.97 -6.90 5.65
C ALA A 66 12.26 -5.58 4.92
N TRP A 67 11.28 -4.68 4.91
CA TRP A 67 11.42 -3.36 4.31
C TRP A 67 11.12 -2.29 5.36
N GLY A 68 12.00 -1.28 5.45
CA GLY A 68 11.79 -0.16 6.34
C GLY A 68 10.55 0.64 5.94
N SER A 69 9.73 1.04 6.91
CA SER A 69 8.48 1.78 6.68
C SER A 69 8.70 3.04 5.84
N GLU A 70 9.74 3.82 6.13
CA GLU A 70 10.06 5.05 5.39
C GLU A 70 10.45 4.76 3.93
N PHE A 71 11.14 3.65 3.67
CA PHE A 71 11.45 3.22 2.31
C PHE A 71 10.18 2.83 1.54
N VAL A 72 9.27 2.09 2.18
CA VAL A 72 8.00 1.69 1.57
C VAL A 72 7.10 2.91 1.33
N LYS A 73 7.05 3.85 2.26
CA LYS A 73 6.28 5.11 2.12
C LYS A 73 6.76 5.96 0.96
N ALA A 74 8.03 5.90 0.60
CA ALA A 74 8.60 6.64 -0.52
C ALA A 74 8.21 6.08 -1.89
N GLN A 75 7.64 4.85 -1.96
CA GLN A 75 7.29 4.22 -3.22
C GLN A 75 6.14 4.92 -3.91
N ARG A 76 6.25 5.09 -5.24
CA ARG A 76 5.22 5.72 -6.06
C ARG A 76 4.18 4.70 -6.49
N VAL A 77 2.92 5.02 -6.18
CA VAL A 77 1.76 4.21 -6.55
C VAL A 77 1.56 4.25 -8.06
N ILE A 78 1.46 3.07 -8.68
CA ILE A 78 1.13 2.92 -10.10
C ILE A 78 -0.27 2.33 -10.30
N ARG A 79 -0.80 1.66 -9.28
CA ARG A 79 -2.14 1.06 -9.31
C ARG A 79 -2.77 1.06 -7.93
N VAL A 80 -4.08 1.22 -7.91
CA VAL A 80 -4.91 1.16 -6.71
C VAL A 80 -5.98 0.10 -6.95
N LEU A 81 -6.11 -0.83 -6.01
CA LEU A 81 -7.20 -1.80 -5.97
C LEU A 81 -7.97 -1.55 -4.68
N GLU A 82 -9.28 -1.37 -4.79
CA GLU A 82 -10.13 -1.08 -3.64
C GLU A 82 -11.27 -2.08 -3.59
N SER A 83 -11.55 -2.54 -2.37
CA SER A 83 -12.70 -3.37 -2.09
C SER A 83 -13.45 -2.74 -0.93
N THR A 84 -14.74 -2.44 -1.13
CA THR A 84 -15.64 -2.13 -0.03
C THR A 84 -15.73 -3.39 0.84
N ARG A 85 -15.41 -3.26 2.12
CA ARG A 85 -15.62 -4.35 3.08
C ARG A 85 -17.12 -4.54 3.22
N VAL A 86 -17.67 -5.54 2.52
CA VAL A 86 -19.03 -6.03 2.79
C VAL A 86 -18.86 -6.97 3.97
N GLU A 87 -19.09 -6.49 5.18
CA GLU A 87 -19.21 -7.38 6.33
C GLU A 87 -20.50 -8.20 6.15
N PRO A 88 -20.46 -9.54 6.27
CA PRO A 88 -21.66 -10.39 6.30
C PRO A 88 -22.43 -10.28 7.62
#